data_AF-A0A831KBQ2-F1
#
_entry.id   AF-A0A831KBQ2-F1
#
_cell.length_a   1.000
_cell.length_b   1.000
_cell.length_c   1.000
_cell.angle_alpha   90.00
_cell.angle_beta   90.00
_cell.angle_gamma   90.00
#
_symmetry.space_group_name_H-M   'P 1'
#
loop_
_entity.id
_entity.type
_entity.pdbx_description
1 polymer ?
#
loop_
_entity_poly.entity_id
_entity_poly.type
_entity_poly.pdbx_seq_one_letter_code
_entity_poly.pdbx_strand_id
1 'polypeptide(L)'
;MVMVVLPAIRMDTGWKSNAGCSAMNDLQGIELFADMLWLERGLSKNTLDSYQSDLRQAAKWLEVEKHTGLIVAHREHLLAYLADLALCGHSARTSARRLSALRQFFQYALREGWIKEDPTLEIQAPRLGRPLPKTLT
;
A
#
# COMPACT_ATOMS: atom_id res chain seq x y z
N MET A 1 16.69 34.05 -22.37
CA MET A 1 17.26 33.42 -21.15
C MET A 1 16.21 33.54 -20.06
N VAL A 2 15.28 32.59 -19.98
CA VAL A 2 14.14 32.67 -19.06
C VAL A 2 14.58 32.05 -17.73
N MET A 3 14.79 32.90 -16.73
CA MET A 3 14.89 32.50 -15.32
C MET A 3 13.53 31.99 -14.87
N VAL A 4 13.42 30.71 -14.52
CA VAL A 4 12.26 30.18 -13.79
C VAL A 4 12.55 30.36 -12.31
N VAL A 5 11.76 31.24 -11.71
CA VAL A 5 11.69 31.54 -10.28
C VAL A 5 11.16 30.32 -9.54
N LEU A 6 11.97 29.76 -8.64
CA LEU A 6 11.50 28.83 -7.61
C LEU A 6 10.79 29.62 -6.51
N PRO A 7 9.56 29.30 -6.11
CA PRO A 7 9.03 29.82 -4.86
C PRO A 7 9.65 29.03 -3.70
N ALA A 8 10.39 29.74 -2.86
CA ALA A 8 10.73 29.30 -1.52
C ALA A 8 9.43 29.08 -0.73
N ILE A 9 9.07 27.82 -0.50
CA ILE A 9 8.06 27.47 0.51
C ILE A 9 8.81 27.18 1.81
N ARG A 10 8.72 28.20 2.66
CA ARG A 10 9.07 28.26 4.07
C ARG A 10 8.34 27.14 4.83
N MET A 11 9.07 26.11 5.27
CA MET A 11 8.57 25.19 6.29
C MET A 11 9.11 25.63 7.64
N ASP A 12 8.31 26.45 8.32
CA ASP A 12 8.49 26.80 9.71
C ASP A 12 7.11 26.65 10.38
N THR A 13 6.77 25.41 10.72
CA THR A 13 5.74 25.12 11.71
C THR A 13 6.29 24.06 12.66
N GLY A 14 6.55 24.49 13.89
CA GLY A 14 6.92 23.60 14.97
C GLY A 14 5.87 22.51 15.16
N TRP A 15 6.29 21.27 14.94
CA TRP A 15 5.67 20.11 15.58
C TRP A 15 6.54 19.74 16.79
N LYS A 16 6.35 20.47 17.90
CA LYS A 16 6.56 19.91 19.23
C LYS A 16 5.20 19.51 19.77
N SER A 17 4.85 18.24 19.58
CA SER A 17 3.81 17.57 20.33
C SER A 17 4.41 16.32 20.96
N ASN A 18 4.78 16.43 22.23
CA ASN A 18 4.83 15.28 23.13
C ASN A 18 3.39 14.75 23.26
N ALA A 19 3.07 13.67 22.55
CA ALA A 19 1.86 12.86 22.76
C ALA A 19 2.06 11.45 22.20
N GLY A 20 2.73 10.57 22.97
CA GLY A 20 2.74 9.12 22.79
C GLY A 20 3.45 8.57 21.54
N CYS A 21 4.04 7.39 21.64
CA CYS A 21 4.29 6.55 20.46
C CYS A 21 2.92 6.19 19.83
N SER A 22 2.38 7.07 18.98
CA SER A 22 1.24 6.70 18.15
C SER A 22 1.76 5.73 17.10
N ALA A 23 1.25 4.50 17.11
CA ALA A 23 1.49 3.56 16.02
C ALA A 23 1.16 4.26 14.69
N MET A 24 2.02 4.07 13.69
CA MET A 24 1.79 4.61 12.34
C MET A 24 0.44 4.10 11.82
N ASN A 25 -0.43 5.01 11.39
CA ASN A 25 -1.68 4.63 10.74
C ASN A 25 -1.48 4.42 9.23
N ASP A 26 -2.37 3.64 8.62
CA ASP A 26 -2.22 3.23 7.22
C ASP A 26 -2.19 4.41 6.24
N LEU A 27 -2.97 5.46 6.48
CA LEU A 27 -3.00 6.64 5.60
C LEU A 27 -1.67 7.38 5.59
N GLN A 28 -1.07 7.60 6.77
CA GLN A 28 0.26 8.21 6.88
C GLN A 28 1.33 7.35 6.20
N GLY A 29 1.29 6.03 6.40
CA GLY A 29 2.23 5.12 5.72
C GLY A 29 2.10 5.17 4.19
N ILE A 30 0.88 5.26 3.67
CA ILE A 30 0.62 5.36 2.22
C ILE A 30 1.13 6.68 1.64
N GLU A 31 0.97 7.78 2.36
CA GLU A 31 1.45 9.11 1.93
C GLU A 31 2.98 9.16 1.90
N LEU A 32 3.64 8.70 2.97
CA LEU A 32 5.10 8.59 3.03
C LEU A 32 5.67 7.70 1.90
N PHE A 33 4.99 6.59 1.61
CA PHE A 33 5.34 5.73 0.48
C PHE A 33 5.23 6.45 -0.87
N ALA A 34 4.16 7.21 -1.09
CA ALA A 34 3.97 7.97 -2.33
C ALA A 34 5.03 9.06 -2.50
N ASP A 35 5.36 9.78 -1.42
CA ASP A 35 6.40 10.80 -1.39
C ASP A 35 7.77 10.20 -1.70
N MET A 36 8.09 9.03 -1.13
CA MET A 36 9.32 8.30 -1.43
C MET A 36 9.38 7.92 -2.92
N LEU A 37 8.30 7.35 -3.48
CA LEU A 37 8.28 6.96 -4.89
C LEU A 37 8.43 8.15 -5.84
N TRP A 38 7.87 9.30 -5.47
CA TRP A 38 8.05 10.54 -6.22
C TRP A 38 9.50 11.01 -6.15
N LEU A 39 10.08 11.07 -4.95
CA LEU A 39 11.43 11.58 -4.72
C LEU A 39 12.52 10.70 -5.34
N GLU A 40 12.45 9.38 -5.15
CA GLU A 40 13.50 8.46 -5.60
C GLU A 40 13.36 8.05 -7.07
N ARG A 41 12.13 7.96 -7.59
CA ARG A 41 11.86 7.36 -8.90
C ARG A 41 11.19 8.30 -9.89
N GLY A 42 10.80 9.50 -9.46
CA GLY A 42 10.14 10.48 -10.32
C GLY A 42 8.84 9.97 -10.94
N LEU A 43 8.12 9.08 -10.25
CA LEU A 43 6.88 8.51 -10.80
C LEU A 43 5.84 9.61 -11.06
N SER A 44 5.09 9.46 -12.15
CA SER A 44 4.04 10.40 -12.50
C SER A 44 2.92 10.40 -11.46
N LYS A 45 2.23 11.54 -11.30
CA LYS A 45 1.08 11.69 -10.40
C LYS A 45 0.03 10.59 -10.59
N ASN A 46 -0.33 10.27 -11.84
CA ASN A 46 -1.31 9.21 -12.12
C ASN A 46 -0.87 7.83 -11.60
N THR A 47 0.43 7.54 -11.64
CA THR A 47 0.98 6.27 -11.13
C THR A 47 0.93 6.25 -9.61
N LEU A 48 1.30 7.35 -8.96
CA LEU A 48 1.23 7.51 -7.51
C LEU A 48 -0.22 7.41 -7.01
N ASP A 49 -1.15 8.11 -7.65
CA ASP A 49 -2.59 8.09 -7.32
C ASP A 49 -3.16 6.67 -7.47
N SER A 50 -2.72 5.93 -8.50
CA SER A 50 -3.11 4.53 -8.69
C SER A 50 -2.63 3.63 -7.55
N TYR A 51 -1.37 3.78 -7.14
CA TYR A 51 -0.82 3.03 -6.00
C TYR A 51 -1.52 3.38 -4.70
N GLN A 52 -1.69 4.66 -4.39
CA GLN A 52 -2.38 5.11 -3.18
C GLN A 52 -3.82 4.62 -3.13
N SER A 53 -4.56 4.71 -4.26
CA SER A 53 -5.93 4.23 -4.33
C SER A 53 -6.05 2.73 -4.08
N ASP A 54 -5.15 1.93 -4.64
CA ASP A 54 -5.13 0.48 -4.39
C ASP A 54 -4.82 0.15 -2.92
N LEU A 55 -3.85 0.85 -2.31
CA LEU A 55 -3.47 0.65 -0.91
C LEU A 55 -4.59 1.10 0.05
N ARG A 56 -5.24 2.24 -0.21
CA ARG A 56 -6.37 2.72 0.60
C ARG A 56 -7.55 1.74 0.56
N GLN A 57 -7.81 1.11 -0.60
CA GLN A 57 -8.84 0.08 -0.72
C GLN A 57 -8.47 -1.19 0.06
N ALA A 58 -7.21 -1.61 0.03
CA ALA A 58 -6.74 -2.74 0.82
C ALA A 58 -6.82 -2.46 2.33
N ALA A 59 -6.33 -1.29 2.77
CA ALA A 59 -6.42 -0.84 4.16
C ALA A 59 -7.87 -0.83 4.66
N LYS A 60 -8.78 -0.27 3.85
CA LYS A 60 -10.20 -0.21 4.22
C LYS A 60 -10.82 -1.60 4.36
N TRP A 61 -10.50 -2.50 3.43
CA TRP A 61 -11.00 -3.87 3.50
C TRP A 61 -10.45 -4.62 4.71
N LEU A 62 -9.16 -4.47 5.02
CA LEU A 62 -8.52 -5.09 6.20
C LEU A 62 -9.15 -4.59 7.51
N GLU A 63 -9.44 -3.30 7.58
CA GLU A 63 -10.10 -2.70 8.75
C GLU A 63 -11.50 -3.31 8.96
N VAL A 64 -12.29 -3.40 7.90
CA VAL A 64 -13.69 -3.85 7.96
C VAL A 64 -13.80 -5.37 8.16
N GLU A 65 -13.09 -6.16 7.35
CA GLU A 65 -13.25 -7.63 7.27
C GLU A 65 -12.34 -8.41 8.24
N LYS A 66 -11.27 -7.79 8.70
CA LYS A 66 -10.24 -8.43 9.53
C LYS A 66 -9.87 -7.65 10.80
N HIS A 67 -10.45 -6.47 11.00
CA HIS A 67 -10.15 -5.59 12.14
C HIS A 67 -8.64 -5.36 12.33
N THR A 68 -7.94 -5.18 11.22
CA THR A 68 -6.48 -5.03 11.17
C THR A 68 -6.06 -3.92 10.21
N GLY A 69 -4.80 -3.52 10.25
CA GLY A 69 -4.22 -2.51 9.35
C GLY A 69 -3.11 -3.08 8.49
N LEU A 70 -2.65 -2.33 7.49
CA LEU A 70 -1.58 -2.76 6.58
C LEU A 70 -0.29 -3.13 7.32
N ILE A 71 0.14 -2.30 8.28
CA ILE A 71 1.42 -2.48 8.99
C ILE A 71 1.47 -3.79 9.80
N VAL A 72 0.32 -4.25 10.29
CA VAL A 72 0.19 -5.48 11.10
C VAL A 72 -0.42 -6.64 10.30
N ALA A 73 -0.62 -6.47 8.99
CA ALA A 73 -1.21 -7.50 8.16
C ALA A 73 -0.23 -8.64 7.91
N HIS A 74 -0.68 -9.87 8.18
CA HIS A 74 0.02 -11.09 7.80
C HIS A 74 -0.42 -11.60 6.43
N ARG A 75 0.31 -12.58 5.91
CA ARG A 75 0.10 -13.18 4.59
C ARG A 75 -1.34 -13.67 4.38
N GLU A 76 -1.92 -14.30 5.39
CA GLU A 76 -3.29 -14.82 5.36
C GLU A 76 -4.33 -13.72 5.16
N HIS A 77 -4.11 -12.53 5.72
CA HIS A 77 -5.01 -11.38 5.50
C HIS A 77 -4.94 -10.91 4.05
N LEU A 78 -3.74 -10.85 3.48
CA LEU A 78 -3.55 -10.45 2.08
C LEU A 78 -4.11 -11.49 1.10
N LEU A 79 -3.97 -12.79 1.40
CA LEU A 79 -4.59 -13.85 0.61
C LEU A 79 -6.12 -13.78 0.67
N ALA A 80 -6.69 -13.53 1.86
CA ALA A 80 -8.12 -13.35 2.01
C ALA A 80 -8.64 -12.13 1.21
N TYR A 81 -7.91 -11.01 1.24
CA TYR A 81 -8.21 -9.83 0.43
C TYR A 81 -8.23 -10.16 -1.06
N LEU A 82 -7.18 -10.81 -1.58
CA LEU A 82 -7.10 -11.16 -3.00
C LEU A 82 -8.17 -12.17 -3.44
N ALA A 83 -8.57 -13.09 -2.55
CA ALA A 83 -9.66 -14.01 -2.79
C ALA A 83 -11.01 -13.27 -2.85
N ASP A 84 -11.25 -12.32 -1.94
CA ASP A 84 -12.45 -11.48 -1.95
C ASP A 84 -12.56 -10.66 -3.23
N LEU A 85 -11.45 -10.13 -3.76
CA LEU A 85 -11.45 -9.46 -5.05
C LEU A 85 -11.95 -10.36 -6.19
N ALA A 86 -11.54 -11.62 -6.19
CA ALA A 86 -11.96 -12.59 -7.20
C ALA A 86 -13.46 -12.93 -7.04
N LEU A 87 -13.95 -13.07 -5.80
CA LEU A 87 -15.37 -13.32 -5.52
C LEU A 87 -16.25 -12.13 -5.92
N CYS A 88 -15.77 -10.91 -5.73
CA CYS A 88 -16.42 -9.67 -6.18
C CYS A 88 -16.34 -9.44 -7.70
N GLY A 89 -15.80 -10.39 -8.47
CA GLY A 89 -15.76 -10.33 -9.94
C GLY A 89 -14.66 -9.44 -10.52
N HIS A 90 -13.67 -9.02 -9.72
CA HIS A 90 -12.53 -8.27 -10.26
C HIS A 90 -11.68 -9.15 -11.18
N SER A 91 -11.21 -8.55 -12.27
CA SER A 91 -10.35 -9.25 -13.23
C SER A 91 -9.00 -9.66 -12.61
N ALA A 92 -8.38 -10.72 -13.13
CA ALA A 92 -7.03 -11.12 -12.72
C ALA A 92 -6.00 -9.99 -12.92
N ARG A 93 -6.20 -9.11 -13.92
CA ARG A 93 -5.38 -7.91 -14.13
C ARG A 93 -5.51 -6.93 -12.95
N THR A 94 -6.72 -6.72 -12.45
CA THR A 94 -6.97 -5.84 -11.29
C THR A 94 -6.30 -6.39 -10.04
N SER A 95 -6.45 -7.70 -9.77
CA SER A 95 -5.81 -8.34 -8.62
C SER A 95 -4.29 -8.33 -8.71
N ALA A 96 -3.72 -8.55 -9.91
CA ALA A 96 -2.27 -8.44 -10.13
C ALA A 96 -1.75 -7.02 -9.88
N ARG A 97 -2.47 -5.99 -10.35
CA ARG A 97 -2.13 -4.58 -10.11
C ARG A 97 -2.14 -4.24 -8.62
N ARG A 98 -3.20 -4.65 -7.89
CA ARG A 98 -3.30 -4.44 -6.44
C ARG A 98 -2.22 -5.20 -5.67
N LEU A 99 -1.91 -6.44 -6.04
CA LEU A 99 -0.79 -7.17 -5.44
C LEU A 99 0.55 -6.46 -5.69
N SER A 100 0.74 -5.86 -6.86
CA SER A 100 1.94 -5.06 -7.14
C SER A 100 2.03 -3.84 -6.22
N ALA A 101 0.91 -3.16 -5.95
CA ALA A 101 0.87 -2.05 -5.00
C ALA A 101 1.25 -2.50 -3.59
N LEU A 102 0.67 -3.60 -3.11
CA LEU A 102 0.99 -4.18 -1.81
C LEU A 102 2.47 -4.54 -1.71
N ARG A 103 3.03 -5.25 -2.69
CA ARG A 103 4.46 -5.62 -2.70
C ARG A 103 5.38 -4.41 -2.58
N GLN A 104 5.14 -3.37 -3.38
CA GLN A 104 5.95 -2.16 -3.34
C GLN A 104 5.85 -1.46 -1.98
N PHE A 105 4.66 -1.42 -1.39
CA PHE A 105 4.44 -0.85 -0.07
C PHE A 105 5.13 -1.66 1.04
N PHE A 106 4.97 -2.98 1.08
CA PHE A 106 5.58 -3.82 2.11
C PHE A 106 7.12 -3.87 2.00
N GLN A 107 7.67 -3.81 0.79
CA GLN A 107 9.11 -3.64 0.59
C GLN A 107 9.62 -2.31 1.14
N TYR A 108 8.86 -1.23 0.93
CA TYR A 108 9.17 0.07 1.52
C TYR A 108 9.06 0.03 3.05
N ALA A 109 7.96 -0.49 3.60
CA ALA A 109 7.77 -0.62 5.04
C ALA A 109 8.86 -1.47 5.71
N LEU A 110 9.36 -2.51 5.03
CA LEU A 110 10.50 -3.31 5.50
C LEU A 110 11.80 -2.49 5.50
N ARG A 111 12.06 -1.71 4.43
CA ARG A 111 13.24 -0.83 4.34
C ARG A 111 13.24 0.24 5.43
N GLU A 112 12.08 0.80 5.76
CA GLU A 112 11.91 1.80 6.81
C GLU A 112 11.86 1.19 8.23
N GLY A 113 11.89 -0.14 8.35
CA GLY A 113 11.86 -0.85 9.63
C GLY A 113 10.50 -0.82 10.35
N TRP A 114 9.41 -0.52 9.64
CA TRP A 114 8.05 -0.51 10.19
C TRP A 114 7.54 -1.94 10.42
N ILE A 115 8.04 -2.89 9.63
CA ILE A 115 7.76 -4.32 9.75
C ILE A 115 9.09 -5.08 9.79
N LYS A 116 9.04 -6.32 10.29
CA LYS A 116 10.23 -7.20 10.36
C LYS A 116 10.35 -8.15 9.17
N GLU A 117 9.23 -8.47 8.54
CA GLU A 117 9.12 -9.45 7.46
C GLU A 117 8.10 -8.96 6.45
N ASP A 118 8.35 -9.21 5.16
CA ASP A 118 7.44 -8.84 4.08
C ASP A 118 6.36 -9.94 3.89
N PRO A 119 5.07 -9.66 4.21
CA PRO A 119 3.99 -10.65 4.11
C PRO A 119 3.61 -11.02 2.67
N THR A 120 4.18 -10.34 1.66
CA THR A 120 3.86 -10.55 0.25
C THR A 120 4.80 -11.52 -0.46
N LEU A 121 5.93 -11.92 0.16
CA LEU A 121 7.01 -12.70 -0.47
C LEU A 121 6.50 -13.99 -1.14
N GLU A 122 5.63 -14.73 -0.46
CA GLU A 122 5.11 -16.01 -0.94
C GLU A 122 3.72 -15.93 -1.59
N ILE A 123 3.23 -14.72 -1.87
CA ILE A 123 1.93 -14.53 -2.52
C ILE A 123 2.15 -14.50 -4.03
N GLN A 124 1.61 -15.51 -4.72
CA GLN A 124 1.61 -15.52 -6.19
C GLN A 124 0.44 -14.68 -6.72
N ALA A 125 0.70 -13.94 -7.80
CA ALA A 125 -0.38 -13.28 -8.52
C ALA A 125 -1.36 -14.34 -9.08
N PRO A 126 -2.67 -14.07 -9.07
CA PRO A 126 -3.63 -14.98 -9.69
C PRO A 126 -3.26 -15.14 -11.16
N ARG A 127 -2.93 -16.38 -11.55
CA ARG A 127 -2.65 -16.70 -12.95
C ARG A 127 -3.93 -16.48 -13.74
N LEU A 128 -3.85 -15.70 -14.82
CA LEU A 128 -4.88 -15.62 -15.85
C LEU A 128 -5.10 -17.06 -16.38
N GLY A 129 -6.07 -17.79 -15.83
CA GLY A 129 -6.44 -19.11 -16.34
C GLY A 129 -6.54 -20.28 -15.36
N ARG A 130 -6.67 -20.09 -14.03
CA ARG A 130 -7.16 -21.21 -13.19
C ARG A 130 -8.18 -20.73 -12.16
N PRO A 131 -9.39 -21.32 -12.13
CA PRO A 131 -10.35 -21.03 -11.07
C PRO A 131 -9.74 -21.41 -9.71
N LEU A 132 -10.08 -20.64 -8.68
CA LEU A 132 -9.72 -20.97 -7.30
C LEU A 132 -10.22 -22.41 -6.99
N PRO A 133 -9.42 -23.26 -6.32
CA PRO A 133 -9.92 -24.54 -5.86
C PRO A 133 -11.07 -24.29 -4.87
N LYS A 134 -12.23 -24.84 -5.20
CA LYS A 134 -13.39 -24.86 -4.33
C LYS A 134 -13.10 -25.84 -3.20
N THR A 135 -12.63 -25.36 -2.04
CA THR A 135 -12.89 -25.96 -0.73
C THR A 135 -12.14 -25.18 0.35
N LEU A 136 -12.89 -24.57 1.26
CA LEU A 136 -12.77 -24.80 2.71
C LEU A 136 -14.17 -24.59 3.31
N THR A 137 -15.00 -25.63 3.24
CA THR A 137 -16.09 -26.05 4.17
C THR A 137 -17.05 -26.95 3.41
#